data_AF-A0A379FSD5-F1
#
_entry.id   AF-A0A379FSD5-F1
#
_cell.length_a   1.000
_cell.length_b   1.000
_cell.length_c   1.000
_cell.angle_alpha   90.00
_cell.angle_beta   90.00
_cell.angle_gamma   90.00
#
_symmetry.space_group_name_H-M   'P 1'
#
loop_
_entity.id
_entity.type
_entity.pdbx_description
1 polymer ?
#
loop_
_entity_poly.entity_id
_entity_poly.type
_entity_poly.pdbx_seq_one_letter_code
_entity_poly.pdbx_strand_id
1 'polypeptide(L)'
;MTFNRFFVSHSNFDKYDDFTYLGLRGQYYFWGFETTQSFEEVIRYTSSRIAILKVRNTYIYSPMIRHNLQGQWVFNEYATQDYNLDPNAAEKMLIIEKDEQRGVVRFLCTLQGKVTDEDLHYVGLE
;
A
#
# COMPACT_ATOMS: atom_id res chain seq x y z
N MET A 1 -11.18 -7.64 16.77
CA MET A 1 -11.26 -6.70 15.65
C MET A 1 -12.40 -7.13 14.77
N THR A 2 -13.26 -6.20 14.37
CA THR A 2 -14.41 -6.47 13.50
C THR A 2 -14.15 -5.82 12.17
N PHE A 3 -14.15 -6.61 11.09
CA PHE A 3 -14.02 -6.10 9.74
C PHE A 3 -15.41 -6.00 9.11
N ASN A 4 -15.80 -4.80 8.71
CA ASN A 4 -17.14 -4.50 8.21
C ASN A 4 -17.24 -4.71 6.69
N ARG A 5 -16.14 -4.50 5.97
CA ARG A 5 -16.10 -4.57 4.52
C ARG A 5 -14.72 -4.99 4.04
N PHE A 6 -14.70 -5.85 3.03
CA PHE A 6 -13.52 -6.09 2.20
C PHE A 6 -13.58 -5.24 0.94
N PHE A 7 -12.44 -4.78 0.45
CA PHE A 7 -12.33 -4.07 -0.82
C PHE A 7 -11.07 -4.48 -1.58
N VAL A 8 -11.14 -4.31 -2.90
CA VAL A 8 -10.01 -4.46 -3.81
C VAL A 8 -10.14 -3.38 -4.88
N SER A 9 -9.00 -2.82 -5.30
CA SER A 9 -8.92 -1.83 -6.37
C SER A 9 -7.61 -2.04 -7.13
N HIS A 10 -7.67 -1.85 -8.44
CA HIS A 10 -6.51 -1.89 -9.31
C HIS A 10 -6.61 -0.74 -10.32
N SER A 11 -5.50 -0.02 -10.51
CA SER A 11 -5.33 0.99 -11.55
C SER A 11 -4.03 0.77 -12.29
N ASN A 12 -4.06 0.80 -13.62
CA ASN A 12 -2.88 0.62 -14.46
C ASN A 12 -2.67 1.89 -15.30
N PHE A 13 -1.70 2.70 -14.90
CA PHE A 13 -1.33 3.92 -15.61
C PHE A 13 -0.33 3.69 -16.74
N ASP A 14 0.39 2.55 -16.75
CA ASP A 14 1.27 2.14 -17.85
C ASP A 14 0.52 1.96 -19.18
N LYS A 15 -0.82 1.85 -19.16
CA LYS A 15 -1.66 1.77 -20.37
C LYS A 15 -1.81 3.09 -21.11
N TYR A 16 -1.38 4.21 -20.51
CA TYR A 16 -1.57 5.53 -21.07
C TYR A 16 -0.20 6.15 -21.38
N ASP A 17 0.32 5.88 -22.57
CA ASP A 17 1.67 6.31 -23.00
C ASP A 17 1.88 7.84 -22.90
N ASP A 18 0.82 8.63 -23.08
CA ASP A 18 0.85 10.11 -23.09
C ASP A 18 0.23 10.76 -21.83
N PHE A 19 -0.22 9.98 -20.84
CA PHE A 19 -0.89 10.52 -19.65
C PHE A 19 0.05 10.56 -18.45
N THR A 20 0.74 11.69 -18.27
CA THR A 20 1.51 12.00 -17.05
C THR A 20 0.75 12.98 -16.17
N TYR A 21 -0.45 12.62 -15.71
CA TYR A 21 -1.10 13.40 -14.65
C TYR A 21 -0.32 13.21 -13.35
N LEU A 22 0.26 14.31 -12.84
CA LEU A 22 1.08 14.35 -11.62
C LEU A 22 2.31 13.42 -11.64
N GLY A 23 2.75 12.95 -12.82
CA GLY A 23 3.86 12.01 -12.95
C GLY A 23 3.54 10.58 -12.50
N LEU A 24 2.26 10.24 -12.30
CA LEU A 24 1.83 8.89 -11.96
C LEU A 24 2.12 7.92 -13.12
N ARG A 25 2.85 6.85 -12.83
CA ARG A 25 3.22 5.76 -13.75
C ARG A 25 3.18 4.43 -13.00
N GLY A 26 3.07 3.32 -13.73
CA GLY A 26 3.02 1.99 -13.13
C GLY A 26 1.60 1.49 -12.86
N GLN A 27 1.56 0.37 -12.15
CA GLN A 27 0.36 -0.32 -11.71
C GLN A 27 0.19 -0.13 -10.22
N TYR A 28 -1.06 -0.06 -9.75
CA TYR A 28 -1.39 0.19 -8.35
C TYR A 28 -2.49 -0.78 -7.93
N TYR A 29 -2.13 -1.69 -7.04
CA TYR A 29 -3.03 -2.68 -6.45
C TYR A 29 -3.24 -2.34 -4.98
N PHE A 30 -4.52 -2.31 -4.58
CA PHE A 30 -4.93 -2.07 -3.20
C PHE A 30 -5.95 -3.12 -2.80
N TRP A 31 -5.79 -3.70 -1.62
CA TRP A 31 -6.80 -4.60 -1.05
C TRP A 31 -6.76 -4.56 0.46
N GLY A 32 -7.86 -4.93 1.09
CA GLY A 32 -7.91 -5.10 2.53
C GLY A 32 -9.29 -4.84 3.09
N PHE A 33 -9.32 -4.31 4.31
CA PHE A 33 -10.53 -4.29 5.12
C PHE A 33 -10.80 -2.92 5.70
N GLU A 34 -12.08 -2.64 5.90
CA GLU A 34 -12.54 -1.46 6.61
C GLU A 34 -13.21 -1.86 7.91
N THR A 35 -13.07 -1.01 8.92
CA THR A 35 -13.73 -1.16 10.21
C THR A 35 -14.36 0.15 10.67
N THR A 36 -15.50 0.07 11.34
CA THR A 36 -16.16 1.20 12.00
C THR A 36 -15.66 1.41 13.44
N GLN A 37 -14.71 0.58 13.90
CA GLN A 37 -14.03 0.81 15.18
C GLN A 37 -13.23 2.12 15.14
N SER A 38 -13.01 2.74 16.29
CA SER A 38 -12.24 3.98 16.34
C SER A 38 -10.77 3.75 15.95
N PHE A 39 -10.14 4.79 15.39
CA PHE A 39 -8.74 4.73 14.99
C PHE A 39 -7.82 4.35 16.17
N GLU A 40 -8.06 4.90 17.35
CA GLU A 40 -7.28 4.58 18.56
C GLU A 40 -7.38 3.11 18.96
N GLU A 41 -8.59 2.51 18.89
CA GLU A 41 -8.78 1.09 19.18
C GLU A 41 -8.07 0.20 18.16
N VAL A 42 -8.15 0.58 16.88
CA VAL A 42 -7.47 -0.13 15.79
C VAL A 42 -5.96 -0.09 15.97
N ILE A 43 -5.38 1.09 16.22
CA ILE A 43 -3.95 1.25 16.43
C ILE A 43 -3.49 0.49 17.66
N ARG A 44 -4.20 0.58 18.79
CA ARG A 44 -3.87 -0.16 20.01
C ARG A 44 -3.92 -1.68 19.80
N TYR A 45 -4.95 -2.17 19.11
CA TYR A 45 -5.08 -3.61 18.81
C TYR A 45 -3.97 -4.10 17.89
N THR A 46 -3.58 -3.29 16.91
CA THR A 46 -2.63 -3.67 15.87
C THR A 46 -1.18 -3.57 16.35
N SER A 47 -0.83 -2.50 17.06
CA SER A 47 0.52 -2.30 17.60
C SER A 47 0.91 -3.34 18.65
N SER A 48 -0.06 -3.99 19.30
CA SER A 48 0.19 -5.10 20.22
C SER A 48 0.54 -6.43 19.51
N ARG A 49 0.50 -6.47 18.17
CA ARG A 49 0.70 -7.69 17.36
C ARG A 49 1.79 -7.54 16.31
N ILE A 50 1.90 -6.36 15.71
CA ILE A 50 2.87 -6.04 14.68
C ILE A 50 3.50 -4.68 14.93
N ALA A 51 4.76 -4.52 14.53
CA ALA A 51 5.52 -3.29 14.67
C ALA A 51 5.12 -2.26 13.59
N ILE A 52 3.97 -1.61 13.78
CA ILE A 52 3.52 -0.51 12.92
C ILE A 52 4.31 0.77 13.21
N LEU A 53 4.61 1.53 12.16
CA LEU A 53 5.34 2.80 12.20
C LEU A 53 4.37 3.94 11.92
N LYS A 54 4.37 4.99 12.76
CA LYS A 54 3.54 6.18 12.51
C LYS A 54 4.19 7.04 11.43
N VAL A 55 3.43 7.38 10.39
CA VAL A 55 3.84 8.33 9.35
C VAL A 55 2.73 9.34 9.12
N ARG A 56 3.00 10.62 9.43
CA ARG A 56 2.02 11.72 9.39
C ARG A 56 0.75 11.32 10.16
N ASN A 57 -0.38 11.19 9.45
CA ASN A 57 -1.70 10.82 9.99
C ASN A 57 -2.06 9.35 9.78
N THR A 58 -1.12 8.53 9.34
CA THR A 58 -1.31 7.10 9.04
C THR A 58 -0.30 6.25 9.80
N TYR A 59 -0.50 4.94 9.77
CA TYR A 59 0.48 3.97 10.23
C TYR A 59 0.81 3.02 9.09
N ILE A 60 2.06 2.58 9.00
CA ILE A 60 2.50 1.61 7.99
C ILE A 60 3.13 0.39 8.64
N TYR A 61 3.18 -0.73 7.91
CA TYR A 61 3.88 -1.94 8.33
C TYR A 61 4.62 -2.58 7.16
N SER A 62 5.83 -3.06 7.47
CA SER A 62 6.73 -3.78 6.56
C SER A 62 6.83 -3.14 5.16
N PRO A 63 7.19 -1.85 5.05
CA PRO A 63 7.42 -1.26 3.74
C PRO A 63 8.62 -1.91 3.06
N MET A 64 8.41 -2.40 1.85
CA MET A 64 9.42 -3.07 1.04
C MET A 64 9.48 -2.45 -0.35
N ILE A 65 10.68 -2.39 -0.92
CA ILE A 65 10.93 -1.91 -2.28
C ILE A 65 11.78 -2.93 -3.05
N ARG A 66 11.47 -3.09 -4.33
CA ARG A 66 12.30 -3.77 -5.31
C ARG A 66 12.76 -2.72 -6.33
N HIS A 67 14.06 -2.41 -6.38
CA HIS A 67 14.56 -1.26 -7.15
C HIS A 67 14.58 -1.47 -8.68
N ASN A 68 14.53 -2.71 -9.17
CA ASN A 68 14.47 -3.04 -10.60
C ASN A 68 13.89 -4.45 -10.80
N LEU A 69 13.59 -4.82 -12.04
CA LEU A 69 12.92 -6.09 -12.38
C LEU A 69 13.66 -7.37 -11.95
N GLN A 70 14.98 -7.30 -11.73
CA GLN A 70 15.80 -8.44 -11.29
C GLN A 70 16.23 -8.32 -9.82
N GLY A 71 15.81 -7.24 -9.15
CA GLY A 71 16.18 -6.94 -7.78
C GLY A 71 15.41 -7.80 -6.78
N GLN A 72 15.97 -7.91 -5.58
CA GLN A 72 15.28 -8.50 -4.44
C GLN A 72 14.44 -7.45 -3.72
N TRP A 73 13.39 -7.91 -3.02
CA TRP A 73 12.63 -7.08 -2.10
C TRP A 73 13.50 -6.77 -0.87
N VAL A 74 13.71 -5.48 -0.61
CA VAL A 74 14.44 -4.99 0.57
C VAL A 74 13.57 -4.02 1.35
N PHE A 75 13.90 -3.77 2.61
CA PHE A 75 13.18 -2.80 3.42
C PHE A 75 13.27 -1.40 2.80
N ASN A 76 12.15 -0.68 2.74
CA ASN A 76 12.11 0.66 2.19
C ASN A 76 12.16 1.72 3.31
N GLU A 77 13.35 2.25 3.57
CA GLU A 77 13.58 3.31 4.58
C GLU A 77 12.92 4.65 4.20
N TYR A 78 12.65 4.85 2.90
CA TYR A 78 12.08 6.08 2.36
C TYR A 78 10.58 5.99 2.11
N ALA A 79 9.95 4.86 2.44
CA ALA A 79 8.52 4.67 2.24
C ALA A 79 7.74 5.86 2.77
N THR A 80 6.72 6.30 2.02
CA THR A 80 5.86 7.46 2.33
C THR A 80 6.53 8.84 2.33
N GLN A 81 7.81 8.95 1.98
CA GLN A 81 8.39 10.23 1.57
C GLN A 81 7.81 10.62 0.21
N ASP A 82 7.65 11.92 -0.07
CA ASP A 82 7.07 12.42 -1.33
C ASP A 82 8.09 12.23 -2.49
N TYR A 83 8.39 10.98 -2.84
CA TYR A 83 9.31 10.61 -3.90
C TYR A 83 8.60 9.73 -4.94
N ASN A 84 8.97 9.92 -6.20
CA ASN A 84 8.51 9.07 -7.29
C ASN A 84 9.35 7.81 -7.34
N LEU A 85 8.70 6.64 -7.39
CA LEU A 85 9.39 5.37 -7.63
C LEU A 85 10.15 5.44 -8.97
N ASP A 86 11.33 4.81 -8.99
CA ASP A 86 12.05 4.58 -10.24
C ASP A 86 11.16 3.82 -11.24
N PRO A 87 11.22 4.10 -12.55
CA PRO A 87 10.35 3.46 -13.56
C PRO A 87 10.35 1.92 -13.56
N ASN A 88 11.41 1.28 -13.05
CA ASN A 88 11.50 -0.18 -12.95
C ASN A 88 11.32 -0.72 -11.53
N ALA A 89 11.08 0.16 -10.56
CA ALA A 89 10.90 -0.21 -9.18
C ALA A 89 9.44 -0.55 -8.84
N ALA A 90 9.26 -1.37 -7.82
CA ALA A 90 7.97 -1.65 -7.21
C ALA A 90 8.06 -1.53 -5.68
N GLU A 91 6.96 -1.17 -5.04
CA GLU A 91 6.84 -1.01 -3.59
C GLU A 91 5.62 -1.76 -3.08
N LYS A 92 5.72 -2.33 -1.87
CA LYS A 92 4.58 -2.90 -1.15
C LYS A 92 4.65 -2.56 0.32
N MET A 93 3.49 -2.33 0.93
CA MET A 93 3.35 -2.13 2.37
C MET A 93 1.91 -2.37 2.83
N LEU A 94 1.70 -2.46 4.14
CA LEU A 94 0.39 -2.25 4.75
C LEU A 94 0.28 -0.81 5.24
N ILE A 95 -0.84 -0.15 4.95
CA ILE A 95 -1.22 1.17 5.45
C ILE A 95 -2.45 1.04 6.33
N ILE A 96 -2.48 1.75 7.45
CA ILE A 96 -3.63 1.92 8.33
C ILE A 96 -3.94 3.40 8.39
N GLU A 97 -5.08 3.78 7.84
CA GLU A 97 -5.51 5.18 7.73
C GLU A 97 -6.96 5.34 8.13
N LYS A 98 -7.34 6.58 8.43
CA LYS A 98 -8.73 6.96 8.63
C LYS A 98 -9.29 7.58 7.35
N ASP A 99 -10.44 7.07 6.92
CA ASP A 99 -11.28 7.75 5.95
C ASP A 99 -12.22 8.68 6.71
N GLU A 100 -11.85 9.95 6.79
CA GLU A 100 -12.62 10.99 7.49
C GLU A 100 -14.02 11.20 6.90
N GLN A 101 -14.20 11.01 5.58
CA GLN A 101 -15.48 11.23 4.92
C GLN A 101 -16.47 10.11 5.24
N ARG A 102 -16.00 8.86 5.26
CA ARG A 102 -16.85 7.69 5.51
C ARG A 102 -16.88 7.26 6.97
N GLY A 103 -16.04 7.85 7.82
CA GLY A 103 -15.97 7.53 9.25
C GLY A 103 -15.47 6.10 9.53
N VAL A 104 -14.63 5.55 8.64
CA VAL A 104 -14.08 4.19 8.77
C VAL A 104 -12.56 4.23 8.88
N VAL A 105 -11.99 3.21 9.49
CA VAL A 105 -10.55 2.94 9.47
C VAL A 105 -10.29 1.85 8.45
N ARG A 106 -9.26 2.03 7.63
CA ARG A 106 -8.89 1.11 6.56
C ARG A 106 -7.56 0.45 6.88
N PHE A 107 -7.50 -0.85 6.64
CA PHE A 107 -6.26 -1.62 6.47
C PHE A 107 -6.06 -1.83 4.98
N LEU A 108 -5.05 -1.20 4.39
CA LEU A 108 -4.77 -1.25 2.96
C LEU A 108 -3.41 -1.91 2.72
N CYS A 109 -3.43 -3.13 2.21
CA CYS A 109 -2.26 -3.70 1.57
C CYS A 109 -2.07 -3.03 0.21
N THR A 110 -0.83 -2.70 -0.13
CA THR A 110 -0.47 -2.05 -1.39
C THR A 110 0.57 -2.88 -2.13
N LEU A 111 0.49 -2.85 -3.46
CA LEU A 111 1.56 -3.23 -4.37
C LEU A 111 1.53 -2.24 -5.55
N GLN A 112 2.58 -1.44 -5.71
CA GLN A 112 2.57 -0.33 -6.66
C GLN A 112 3.90 -0.16 -7.41
N GLY A 113 3.85 0.45 -8.60
CA GLY A 113 5.01 0.71 -9.47
C GLY A 113 5.08 -0.28 -10.65
N LYS A 114 6.28 -0.71 -11.03
CA LYS A 114 6.51 -1.68 -12.10
C LYS A 114 6.34 -3.11 -11.60
N VAL A 115 5.09 -3.51 -11.44
CA VAL A 115 4.67 -4.83 -10.94
C VAL A 115 4.80 -5.91 -12.03
N THR A 116 5.30 -7.09 -11.67
CA THR A 116 5.37 -8.28 -12.53
C THR A 116 4.35 -9.34 -12.10
N ASP A 117 4.10 -10.33 -12.95
CA ASP A 117 3.24 -11.49 -12.63
C ASP A 117 3.78 -12.27 -11.43
N GLU A 118 5.10 -12.36 -11.26
CA GLU A 118 5.73 -12.98 -10.08
C GLU A 118 5.41 -12.20 -8.80
N ASP A 119 5.41 -10.87 -8.85
CA ASP A 119 5.02 -10.05 -7.71
C ASP A 119 3.55 -10.30 -7.33
N LEU A 120 2.66 -10.41 -8.33
CA LEU A 120 1.23 -10.68 -8.13
C LEU A 120 0.99 -12.06 -7.53
N HIS A 121 1.69 -13.07 -8.03
CA HIS A 121 1.64 -14.42 -7.48
C HIS A 121 2.07 -14.45 -6.00
N TYR A 122 3.16 -13.76 -5.67
CA TYR A 122 3.68 -13.72 -4.29
C TYR A 122 2.70 -13.09 -3.30
N VAL A 123 1.89 -12.12 -3.75
CA VAL A 123 0.87 -11.48 -2.90
C VAL A 123 -0.51 -12.14 -2.98
N GLY A 124 -0.64 -13.24 -3.74
CA GLY A 124 -1.88 -14.01 -3.88
C GLY A 124 -2.97 -13.29 -4.69
N LEU A 125 -2.57 -12.43 -5.63
CA LEU A 125 -3.49 -11.77 -6.57
C LEU A 125 -3.61 -12.50 -7.91
N GLU A 126 -2.71 -13.47 -8.19
CA GLU A 126 -2.70 -14.34 -9.38
C GLU A 126 -2.26 -15.79 -9.07
#